data_AF-A0A955UEK0-F1
#
_entry.id   AF-A0A955UEK0-F1
#
_cell.length_a   1.000
_cell.length_b   1.000
_cell.length_c   1.000
_cell.angle_alpha   90.00
_cell.angle_beta   90.00
_cell.angle_gamma   90.00
#
_symmetry.space_group_name_H-M   'P 1'
#
loop_
_entity.id
_entity.type
_entity.pdbx_description
1 polymer ?
#
loop_
_entity_poly.entity_id
_entity_poly.type
_entity_poly.pdbx_seq_one_letter_code
_entity_poly.pdbx_strand_id
1 'polypeptide(L)'
;MKKDLSGQLIFSPSDLIGYLASPFASWMDRYALENPGAVAPDEETEDGQLIAQTGAQHERAVLDEFKSSGANLVEISRTDPSVAGTTTISAINTKTPIIYQAFLEHEPFAGFADFLLLDETGRYQVWDTKLARSPKPYYAIQLCCYSELLAAVTGATMPEKFGLILGTKDRVEFRIEDFIHYYRRIKTNFLTMQNRFTGNFADRPEPFPRADHGRWTSHAEKFFQDTDHLVQVAGITVGQIKKLKKGGIAKVAQLSAASGASIRKLSTDSLEKLVAQARLQCQTRTDRIGNPDAPPRYEVLPCTGANGEPVGLAALPPDHPADVFFDMEGYPLVAGGLEYLFGVCTRKEQPDSFEFIDWWAHNREEEQLAFEGFVDWVFNRWQRNPDMHIYHYAPYEVSAVRRLSTRHDTRQDEVDALLRNEVFVDLFQIVRHGLRLGENSYSLKT
;
A
#
# COMPACT_ATOMS: atom_id res chain seq x y z
N MET A 1 10.23 -3.76 17.99
CA MET A 1 11.42 -4.16 18.77
C MET A 1 11.41 -3.46 20.12
N LYS A 2 12.04 -4.05 21.15
CA LYS A 2 12.11 -3.48 22.50
C LYS A 2 13.41 -3.89 23.19
N LYS A 3 13.74 -3.24 24.32
CA LYS A 3 14.79 -3.71 25.24
C LYS A 3 14.17 -4.54 26.36
N ASP A 4 14.85 -5.59 26.76
CA ASP A 4 14.53 -6.34 27.97
C ASP A 4 15.04 -5.60 29.23
N LEU A 5 14.92 -6.23 30.39
CA LEU A 5 15.41 -5.68 31.66
C LEU A 5 16.95 -5.56 31.72
N SER A 6 17.68 -6.33 30.92
CA SER A 6 19.14 -6.29 30.82
C SER A 6 19.65 -5.24 29.82
N GLY A 7 18.75 -4.62 29.05
CA GLY A 7 19.06 -3.68 28.00
C GLY A 7 19.33 -4.34 26.64
N GLN A 8 19.23 -5.66 26.54
CA GLN A 8 19.36 -6.43 25.30
C GLN A 8 18.12 -6.25 24.42
N LEU A 9 18.34 -6.16 23.10
CA LEU A 9 17.25 -6.03 22.14
C LEU A 9 16.51 -7.35 21.95
N ILE A 10 15.18 -7.28 22.04
CA ILE A 10 14.25 -8.33 21.66
C ILE A 10 13.49 -7.87 20.41
N PHE A 11 13.50 -8.74 19.40
CA PHE A 11 12.78 -8.53 18.14
C PHE A 11 11.51 -9.37 18.10
N SER A 12 10.45 -8.80 17.58
CA SER A 12 9.23 -9.53 17.22
C SER A 12 9.33 -10.08 15.80
N PRO A 13 8.59 -11.14 15.45
CA PRO A 13 8.43 -11.55 14.06
C PRO A 13 7.92 -10.43 13.14
N SER A 14 7.13 -9.48 13.67
CA SER A 14 6.70 -8.29 12.93
C SER A 14 7.84 -7.32 12.59
N ASP A 15 8.89 -7.24 13.43
CA ASP A 15 10.10 -6.43 13.11
C ASP A 15 10.83 -6.97 11.88
N LEU A 16 10.78 -8.29 11.67
CA LEU A 16 11.35 -8.92 10.48
C LEU A 16 10.57 -8.55 9.21
N ILE A 17 9.24 -8.42 9.32
CA ILE A 17 8.38 -7.95 8.23
C ILE A 17 8.62 -6.46 7.95
N GLY A 18 8.74 -5.65 9.00
CA GLY A 18 9.12 -4.25 8.88
C GLY A 18 10.44 -4.08 8.13
N TYR A 19 11.45 -4.89 8.45
CA TYR A 19 12.71 -4.92 7.72
C TYR A 19 12.57 -5.34 6.26
N LEU A 20 11.77 -6.38 5.99
CA LEU A 20 11.55 -6.88 4.62
C LEU A 20 10.90 -5.80 3.74
N ALA A 21 9.94 -5.06 4.28
CA ALA A 21 9.29 -3.95 3.60
C ALA A 21 10.26 -2.76 3.45
N SER A 22 10.94 -2.39 4.54
CA SER A 22 11.85 -1.26 4.56
C SER A 22 12.98 -1.45 5.59
N PRO A 23 14.21 -1.75 5.14
CA PRO A 23 15.39 -1.70 6.00
C PRO A 23 15.61 -0.33 6.64
N PHE A 24 15.19 0.74 5.95
CA PHE A 24 15.18 2.10 6.49
C PHE A 24 14.23 2.24 7.68
N ALA A 25 12.97 1.85 7.55
CA ALA A 25 12.03 1.90 8.67
C ALA A 25 12.51 1.07 9.87
N SER A 26 13.00 -0.15 9.61
CA SER A 26 13.55 -1.02 10.66
C SER A 26 14.79 -0.42 11.34
N TRP A 27 15.64 0.31 10.62
CA TRP A 27 16.77 1.04 11.19
C TRP A 27 16.29 2.24 12.03
N MET A 28 15.30 3.00 11.52
CA MET A 28 14.70 4.15 12.22
C MET A 28 14.00 3.74 13.51
N ASP A 29 13.31 2.58 13.51
CA ASP A 29 12.69 2.02 14.71
C ASP A 29 13.71 1.79 15.83
N ARG A 30 14.89 1.25 15.49
CA ARG A 30 15.97 1.09 16.46
C ARG A 30 16.56 2.42 16.89
N TYR A 31 16.80 3.32 15.94
CA TYR A 31 17.37 4.64 16.24
C TYR A 31 16.48 5.42 17.22
N ALA A 32 15.17 5.43 17.00
CA ALA A 32 14.20 6.05 17.90
C ALA A 32 14.16 5.37 19.28
N LEU A 33 14.27 4.03 19.33
CA LEU A 33 14.32 3.28 20.58
C LEU A 33 15.58 3.59 21.41
N GLU A 34 16.74 3.73 20.75
CA GLU A 34 18.03 3.96 21.41
C GLU A 34 18.34 5.44 21.63
N ASN A 35 17.66 6.35 20.93
CA ASN A 35 17.81 7.81 21.04
C ASN A 35 16.43 8.47 21.24
N PRO A 36 15.78 8.29 22.40
CA PRO A 36 14.45 8.83 22.65
C PRO A 36 14.43 10.36 22.43
N GLY A 37 13.48 10.83 21.62
CA GLY A 37 13.30 12.24 21.30
C GLY A 37 14.21 12.79 20.20
N ALA A 38 15.16 12.02 19.66
CA ALA A 38 15.99 12.46 18.54
C ALA A 38 15.24 12.50 17.21
N VAL A 39 14.27 11.59 17.03
CA VAL A 39 13.32 11.53 15.90
C VAL A 39 11.95 11.15 16.44
N ALA A 40 10.90 11.61 15.77
CA ALA A 40 9.53 11.27 16.09
C ALA A 40 8.93 10.46 14.92
N PRO A 41 8.24 9.34 15.15
CA PRO A 41 7.48 8.69 14.10
C PRO A 41 6.35 9.60 13.62
N ASP A 42 5.90 9.36 12.39
CA ASP A 42 4.71 10.00 11.83
C ASP A 42 3.48 9.69 12.71
N GLU A 43 2.57 10.66 12.80
CA GLU A 43 1.31 10.47 13.52
C GLU A 43 0.48 9.37 12.86
N GLU A 44 -0.20 8.57 13.69
CA GLU A 44 -1.05 7.50 13.19
C GLU A 44 -2.31 8.10 12.54
N THR A 45 -2.52 7.79 11.26
CA THR A 45 -3.69 8.27 10.53
C THR A 45 -4.96 7.60 11.04
N GLU A 46 -6.10 8.27 10.89
CA GLU A 46 -7.42 7.71 11.24
C GLU A 46 -7.66 6.37 10.53
N ASP A 47 -7.31 6.29 9.24
CA ASP A 47 -7.35 5.04 8.47
C ASP A 47 -6.46 3.93 9.07
N GLY A 48 -5.26 4.28 9.53
CA GLY A 48 -4.34 3.35 10.18
C GLY A 48 -4.93 2.77 11.46
N GLN A 49 -5.50 3.62 12.30
CA GLN A 49 -6.19 3.22 13.53
C GLN A 49 -7.37 2.29 13.22
N LEU A 50 -8.15 2.62 12.19
CA LEU A 50 -9.31 1.84 11.78
C LEU A 50 -8.92 0.46 11.22
N ILE A 51 -7.84 0.37 10.45
CA ILE A 51 -7.26 -0.90 9.98
C ILE A 51 -6.84 -1.76 11.18
N ALA A 52 -6.15 -1.17 12.17
CA ALA A 52 -5.69 -1.88 13.37
C ALA A 52 -6.88 -2.41 14.19
N GLN A 53 -7.91 -1.57 14.42
CA GLN A 53 -9.13 -1.96 15.12
C GLN A 53 -9.88 -3.08 14.39
N THR A 54 -10.05 -2.97 13.07
CA THR A 54 -10.71 -4.00 12.26
C THR A 54 -9.94 -5.32 12.32
N GLY A 55 -8.59 -5.26 12.33
CA GLY A 55 -7.74 -6.43 12.49
C GLY A 55 -7.98 -7.15 13.82
N ALA A 56 -8.00 -6.39 14.92
CA ALA A 56 -8.29 -6.93 16.24
C ALA A 56 -9.71 -7.52 16.35
N GLN A 57 -10.70 -6.91 15.68
CA GLN A 57 -12.06 -7.45 15.60
C GLN A 57 -12.11 -8.77 14.84
N HIS A 58 -11.37 -8.89 13.72
CA HIS A 58 -11.30 -10.14 12.97
C HIS A 58 -10.66 -11.26 13.79
N GLU A 59 -9.54 -10.99 14.45
CA GLU A 59 -8.89 -11.94 15.36
C GLU A 59 -9.84 -12.39 16.48
N ARG A 60 -10.59 -11.45 17.07
CA ARG A 60 -11.60 -11.74 18.10
C ARG A 60 -12.74 -12.61 17.57
N ALA A 61 -13.24 -12.32 16.37
CA ALA A 61 -14.30 -13.10 15.74
C ALA A 61 -13.88 -14.56 15.51
N VAL A 62 -12.61 -14.78 15.11
CA VAL A 62 -12.03 -16.13 14.98
C VAL A 62 -11.93 -16.83 16.34
N LEU A 63 -11.53 -16.12 17.40
CA LEU A 63 -11.52 -16.66 18.76
C LEU A 63 -12.92 -17.08 19.22
N ASP A 64 -13.93 -16.25 18.98
CA ASP A 64 -15.31 -16.52 19.40
C ASP A 64 -15.91 -17.72 18.64
N GLU A 65 -15.54 -17.92 17.36
CA GLU A 65 -15.84 -19.13 16.60
C GLU A 65 -15.24 -20.37 17.27
N PHE A 66 -13.96 -20.32 17.66
CA PHE A 66 -13.32 -21.45 18.36
C PHE A 66 -13.96 -21.75 19.71
N LYS A 67 -14.32 -20.73 20.50
CA LYS A 67 -15.04 -20.92 21.77
C LYS A 67 -16.40 -21.59 21.56
N SER A 68 -17.11 -21.19 20.51
CA SER A 68 -18.43 -21.73 20.17
C SER A 68 -18.38 -23.18 19.67
N SER A 69 -17.24 -23.63 19.14
CA SER A 69 -17.04 -25.00 18.67
C SER A 69 -16.99 -26.07 19.78
N GLY A 70 -16.85 -25.64 21.04
CA GLY A 70 -16.73 -26.54 22.20
C GLY A 70 -15.35 -27.18 22.37
N ALA A 71 -14.36 -26.81 21.54
CA ALA A 71 -12.97 -27.22 21.71
C ALA A 71 -12.37 -26.61 22.98
N ASN A 72 -11.57 -27.40 23.70
CA ASN A 72 -10.83 -26.89 24.86
C ASN A 72 -9.78 -25.86 24.39
N LEU A 73 -9.82 -24.67 24.98
CA LEU A 73 -9.06 -23.51 24.58
C LEU A 73 -8.46 -22.81 25.80
N VAL A 74 -7.20 -22.40 25.70
CA VAL A 74 -6.54 -21.54 26.70
C VAL A 74 -6.21 -20.19 26.07
N GLU A 75 -6.61 -19.11 26.75
CA GLU A 75 -6.19 -17.74 26.40
C GLU A 75 -5.01 -17.32 27.28
N ILE A 76 -3.91 -16.91 26.64
CA ILE A 76 -2.71 -16.46 27.33
C ILE A 76 -2.75 -14.94 27.48
N SER A 77 -2.59 -14.46 28.72
CA SER A 77 -2.50 -13.01 28.99
C SER A 77 -1.20 -12.42 28.44
N ARG A 78 -1.29 -11.24 27.82
CA ARG A 78 -0.13 -10.49 27.29
C ARG A 78 0.54 -9.57 28.32
N THR A 79 0.03 -9.51 29.55
CA THR A 79 0.44 -8.54 30.57
C THR A 79 1.85 -8.77 31.08
N ASP A 80 2.24 -10.03 31.27
CA ASP A 80 3.55 -10.42 31.77
C ASP A 80 4.13 -11.53 30.88
N PRO A 81 5.15 -11.23 30.05
CA PRO A 81 5.78 -12.21 29.17
C PRO A 81 6.31 -13.46 29.88
N SER A 82 6.81 -13.34 31.12
CA SER A 82 7.36 -14.47 31.86
C SER A 82 6.25 -15.46 32.26
N VAL A 83 5.15 -14.91 32.77
CA VAL A 83 3.94 -15.69 33.09
C VAL A 83 3.32 -16.27 31.83
N ALA A 84 3.27 -15.49 30.74
CA ALA A 84 2.76 -15.92 29.45
C ALA A 84 3.52 -17.11 28.88
N GLY A 85 4.86 -17.08 28.93
CA GLY A 85 5.72 -18.18 28.47
C GLY A 85 5.50 -19.46 29.28
N THR A 86 5.48 -19.34 30.60
CA THR A 86 5.23 -20.49 31.50
C THR A 86 3.85 -21.11 31.24
N THR A 87 2.82 -20.28 31.07
CA THR A 87 1.45 -20.71 30.80
C THR A 87 1.34 -21.37 29.42
N THR A 88 2.02 -20.81 28.41
CA THR A 88 2.07 -21.36 27.05
C THR A 88 2.70 -22.77 27.06
N ILE A 89 3.85 -22.94 27.72
CA ILE A 89 4.52 -24.24 27.83
C ILE A 89 3.63 -25.26 28.57
N SER A 90 2.97 -24.83 29.66
CA SER A 90 2.03 -25.68 30.39
C SER A 90 0.88 -26.17 29.48
N ALA A 91 0.26 -25.27 28.73
CA ALA A 91 -0.83 -25.59 27.81
C ALA A 91 -0.39 -26.53 26.67
N ILE A 92 0.83 -26.36 26.16
CA ILE A 92 1.44 -27.27 25.16
C ILE A 92 1.66 -28.66 25.75
N ASN A 93 2.19 -28.73 26.97
CA ASN A 93 2.47 -30.00 27.66
C ASN A 93 1.20 -30.79 28.00
N THR A 94 0.10 -30.10 28.32
CA THR A 94 -1.22 -30.71 28.54
C THR A 94 -1.96 -31.02 27.24
N LYS A 95 -1.35 -30.75 26.07
CA LYS A 95 -1.95 -30.98 24.74
C LYS A 95 -3.31 -30.27 24.59
N THR A 96 -3.39 -29.04 25.08
CA THR A 96 -4.59 -28.20 24.89
C THR A 96 -4.82 -27.98 23.39
N PRO A 97 -6.00 -28.34 22.83
CA PRO A 97 -6.25 -28.28 21.39
C PRO A 97 -5.98 -26.91 20.76
N ILE A 98 -6.34 -25.83 21.45
CA ILE A 98 -6.21 -24.45 20.96
C ILE A 98 -5.56 -23.58 22.04
N ILE A 99 -4.49 -22.88 21.66
CA ILE A 99 -3.84 -21.88 22.52
C ILE A 99 -3.88 -20.55 21.79
N TYR A 100 -4.62 -19.59 22.36
CA TYR A 100 -4.75 -18.24 21.82
C TYR A 100 -3.73 -17.30 22.48
N GLN A 101 -3.07 -16.48 21.67
CA GLN A 101 -2.01 -15.56 22.08
C GLN A 101 -0.81 -16.27 22.74
N ALA A 102 -0.36 -17.38 22.15
CA ALA A 102 0.78 -18.14 22.68
C ALA A 102 2.06 -17.29 22.67
N PHE A 103 2.71 -17.14 23.82
CA PHE A 103 3.98 -16.44 23.92
C PHE A 103 5.13 -17.39 23.60
N LEU A 104 5.90 -17.07 22.57
CA LEU A 104 7.03 -17.85 22.09
C LEU A 104 8.29 -17.00 22.10
N GLU A 105 9.39 -17.56 22.60
CA GLU A 105 10.67 -16.87 22.71
C GLU A 105 11.87 -17.79 22.41
N HIS A 106 12.82 -17.24 21.68
CA HIS A 106 14.14 -17.83 21.46
C HIS A 106 15.07 -16.71 21.00
N GLU A 107 16.08 -16.39 21.80
CA GLU A 107 16.90 -15.20 21.59
C GLU A 107 17.43 -15.08 20.15
N PRO A 108 17.42 -13.87 19.56
CA PRO A 108 16.95 -12.58 20.13
C PRO A 108 15.46 -12.28 19.84
N PHE A 109 14.65 -13.28 19.53
CA PHE A 109 13.26 -13.10 19.11
C PHE A 109 12.26 -13.51 20.18
N ALA A 110 11.18 -12.74 20.32
CA ALA A 110 10.02 -13.14 21.12
C ALA A 110 8.74 -12.48 20.59
N GLY A 111 7.60 -13.13 20.76
CA GLY A 111 6.31 -12.58 20.34
C GLY A 111 5.13 -13.45 20.73
N PHE A 112 3.94 -12.91 20.50
CA PHE A 112 2.68 -13.64 20.67
C PHE A 112 2.21 -14.10 19.30
N ALA A 113 2.03 -15.41 19.13
CA ALA A 113 1.35 -15.97 17.97
C ALA A 113 -0.17 -15.95 18.22
N ASP A 114 -0.98 -15.57 17.22
CA ASP A 114 -2.43 -15.49 17.40
C ASP A 114 -3.00 -16.82 17.88
N PHE A 115 -2.69 -17.92 17.19
CA PHE A 115 -3.18 -19.26 17.55
C PHE A 115 -2.08 -20.32 17.39
N LEU A 116 -2.03 -21.26 18.34
CA LEU A 116 -1.44 -22.58 18.14
C LEU A 116 -2.56 -23.62 18.11
N LEU A 117 -2.62 -24.38 17.03
CA LEU A 117 -3.59 -25.46 16.86
C LEU A 117 -2.88 -26.80 16.92
N LEU A 118 -3.38 -27.71 17.76
CA LEU A 118 -2.91 -29.09 17.83
C LEU A 118 -3.54 -29.91 16.71
N ASP A 119 -2.72 -30.50 15.85
CA ASP A 119 -3.19 -31.38 14.78
C ASP A 119 -3.46 -32.81 15.25
N GLU A 120 -4.04 -33.63 14.36
CA GLU A 120 -4.36 -35.04 14.62
C GLU A 120 -3.11 -35.90 14.89
N THR A 121 -1.92 -35.44 14.47
CA THR A 121 -0.65 -36.10 14.76
C THR A 121 -0.07 -35.73 16.13
N GLY A 122 -0.76 -34.87 16.87
CA GLY A 122 -0.36 -34.39 18.19
C GLY A 122 0.75 -33.32 18.13
N ARG A 123 0.91 -32.64 16.98
CA ARG A 123 1.89 -31.56 16.78
C ARG A 123 1.19 -30.22 16.68
N TYR A 124 1.81 -29.18 17.25
CA TYR A 124 1.29 -27.82 17.15
C TYR A 124 1.72 -27.15 15.85
N GLN A 125 0.79 -26.39 15.28
CA GLN A 125 1.02 -25.53 14.13
C GLN A 125 0.68 -24.09 14.50
N VAL A 126 1.43 -23.14 13.94
CA VAL A 126 1.17 -21.71 14.12
C VAL A 126 0.13 -21.25 13.12
N TRP A 127 -0.87 -20.51 13.61
CA TRP A 127 -1.95 -19.92 12.83
C TRP A 127 -2.04 -18.42 13.14
N ASP A 128 -2.17 -17.62 12.09
CA ASP A 128 -2.24 -16.16 12.17
C ASP A 128 -3.45 -15.63 11.40
N THR A 129 -4.10 -14.60 11.94
CA THR A 129 -5.31 -14.01 11.39
C THR A 129 -4.98 -12.75 10.59
N LYS A 130 -5.49 -12.64 9.37
CA LYS A 130 -5.20 -11.51 8.47
C LYS A 130 -6.46 -11.01 7.79
N LEU A 131 -6.70 -9.69 7.85
CA LEU A 131 -7.77 -9.04 7.09
C LEU A 131 -7.67 -9.22 5.57
N ALA A 132 -6.46 -9.49 5.07
CA ALA A 132 -6.26 -9.73 3.65
C ALA A 132 -7.10 -10.91 3.17
N ARG A 133 -7.73 -10.73 2.00
CA ARG A 133 -8.58 -11.74 1.37
C ARG A 133 -7.80 -12.80 0.60
N SER A 134 -6.50 -12.59 0.41
CA SER A 134 -5.59 -13.52 -0.23
C SER A 134 -4.26 -13.55 0.53
N PRO A 135 -3.56 -14.69 0.58
CA PRO A 135 -2.25 -14.78 1.19
C PRO A 135 -1.24 -13.84 0.52
N LYS A 136 -0.40 -13.18 1.32
CA LYS A 136 0.72 -12.38 0.82
C LYS A 136 2.04 -13.08 1.18
N PRO A 137 3.06 -13.06 0.29
CA PRO A 137 4.31 -13.80 0.52
C PRO A 137 5.02 -13.46 1.83
N TYR A 138 4.91 -12.22 2.32
CA TYR A 138 5.57 -11.82 3.55
C TYR A 138 4.92 -12.39 4.82
N TYR A 139 3.64 -12.81 4.79
CA TYR A 139 3.02 -13.51 5.93
C TYR A 139 3.75 -14.83 6.24
N ALA A 140 4.20 -15.54 5.21
CA ALA A 140 4.97 -16.77 5.37
C ALA A 140 6.28 -16.53 6.14
N ILE A 141 6.94 -15.39 5.96
CA ILE A 141 8.19 -15.05 6.67
C ILE A 141 7.94 -14.89 8.17
N GLN A 142 6.83 -14.23 8.54
CA GLN A 142 6.42 -14.07 9.93
C GLN A 142 6.11 -15.43 10.57
N LEU A 143 5.34 -16.27 9.87
CA LEU A 143 4.94 -17.58 10.36
C LEU A 143 6.09 -18.59 10.40
N CYS A 144 7.05 -18.55 9.47
CA CYS A 144 8.30 -19.29 9.61
C CYS A 144 9.06 -18.89 10.88
N CYS A 145 9.06 -17.60 11.23
CA CYS A 145 9.69 -17.12 12.45
C CYS A 145 9.02 -17.70 13.70
N TYR A 146 7.70 -17.56 13.81
CA TYR A 146 6.96 -18.15 14.94
C TYR A 146 7.10 -19.67 15.01
N SER A 147 7.11 -20.38 13.88
CA SER A 147 7.32 -21.82 13.85
C SER A 147 8.72 -22.22 14.31
N GLU A 148 9.74 -21.40 14.08
CA GLU A 148 11.09 -21.62 14.62
C GLU A 148 11.11 -21.39 16.14
N LEU A 149 10.43 -20.33 16.62
CA LEU A 149 10.29 -20.07 18.06
C LEU A 149 9.54 -21.21 18.76
N LEU A 150 8.46 -21.73 18.15
CA LEU A 150 7.71 -22.87 18.66
C LEU A 150 8.59 -24.11 18.79
N ALA A 151 9.38 -24.41 17.77
CA ALA A 151 10.32 -25.53 17.79
C ALA A 151 11.35 -25.37 18.93
N ALA A 152 11.90 -24.16 19.08
CA ALA A 152 12.88 -23.86 20.11
C ALA A 152 12.32 -23.99 21.54
N VAL A 153 11.13 -23.44 21.81
CA VAL A 153 10.49 -23.49 23.14
C VAL A 153 10.09 -24.92 23.52
N THR A 154 9.68 -25.74 22.55
CA THR A 154 9.23 -27.11 22.80
C THR A 154 10.34 -28.16 22.74
N GLY A 155 11.52 -27.80 22.22
CA GLY A 155 12.59 -28.75 21.92
C GLY A 155 12.24 -29.74 20.81
N ALA A 156 11.13 -29.53 20.10
CA ALA A 156 10.66 -30.38 19.01
C ALA A 156 11.24 -29.95 17.65
N THR A 157 11.03 -30.77 16.63
CA THR A 157 11.31 -30.37 15.26
C THR A 157 10.35 -29.26 14.80
N MET A 158 10.81 -28.42 13.89
CA MET A 158 9.97 -27.39 13.27
C MET A 158 8.70 -28.01 12.64
N PRO A 159 7.53 -27.37 12.77
CA PRO A 159 6.30 -27.83 12.13
C PRO A 159 6.46 -28.02 10.62
N GLU A 160 5.73 -28.96 10.03
CA GLU A 160 5.72 -29.16 8.57
C GLU A 160 4.96 -28.05 7.84
N LYS A 161 3.95 -27.48 8.52
CA LYS A 161 3.04 -26.46 7.99
C LYS A 161 2.80 -25.33 8.99
N PHE A 162 2.33 -24.21 8.47
CA PHE A 162 1.63 -23.16 9.22
C PHE A 162 0.31 -22.83 8.51
N GLY A 163 -0.59 -22.14 9.21
CA GLY A 163 -1.88 -21.73 8.65
C GLY A 163 -2.14 -20.23 8.70
N LEU A 164 -2.99 -19.77 7.81
CA LEU A 164 -3.54 -18.41 7.80
C LEU A 164 -5.07 -18.50 7.83
N ILE A 165 -5.69 -17.62 8.61
CA ILE A 165 -7.13 -17.39 8.61
C ILE A 165 -7.36 -16.01 7.98
N LEU A 166 -7.93 -16.00 6.78
CA LEU A 166 -8.07 -14.79 5.96
C LEU A 166 -9.35 -14.03 6.30
N GLY A 167 -9.46 -12.79 5.80
CA GLY A 167 -10.65 -11.96 5.96
C GLY A 167 -11.92 -12.57 5.33
N THR A 168 -11.75 -13.52 4.39
CA THR A 168 -12.83 -14.34 3.82
C THR A 168 -13.29 -15.47 4.74
N LYS A 169 -12.62 -15.67 5.88
CA LYS A 169 -12.70 -16.83 6.79
C LYS A 169 -12.10 -18.12 6.21
N ASP A 170 -11.51 -18.06 5.02
CA ASP A 170 -10.80 -19.20 4.46
C ASP A 170 -9.58 -19.54 5.32
N ARG A 171 -9.42 -20.83 5.60
CA ARG A 171 -8.27 -21.40 6.28
C ARG A 171 -7.35 -22.00 5.24
N VAL A 172 -6.15 -21.45 5.11
CA VAL A 172 -5.17 -21.91 4.14
C VAL A 172 -3.89 -22.33 4.83
N GLU A 173 -3.35 -23.46 4.41
CA GLU A 173 -2.11 -24.01 4.96
C GLU A 173 -0.98 -23.93 3.94
N PHE A 174 0.24 -23.76 4.43
CA PHE A 174 1.44 -23.74 3.61
C PHE A 174 2.54 -24.59 4.24
N ARG A 175 3.35 -25.23 3.41
CA ARG A 175 4.49 -26.02 3.88
C ARG A 175 5.65 -25.08 4.24
N ILE A 176 6.28 -25.31 5.37
CA ILE A 176 7.41 -24.49 5.83
C ILE A 176 8.59 -24.56 4.86
N GLU A 177 8.83 -25.73 4.28
CA GLU A 177 9.95 -25.96 3.37
C GLU A 177 9.94 -25.06 2.12
N ASP A 178 8.76 -24.63 1.68
CA ASP A 178 8.60 -23.75 0.51
C ASP A 178 9.18 -22.35 0.77
N PHE A 179 9.31 -21.95 2.04
CA PHE A 179 9.72 -20.60 2.45
C PHE A 179 10.99 -20.55 3.30
N ILE A 180 11.40 -21.68 3.89
CA ILE A 180 12.44 -21.72 4.93
C ILE A 180 13.78 -21.10 4.50
N HIS A 181 14.20 -21.31 3.25
CA HIS A 181 15.45 -20.75 2.73
C HIS A 181 15.39 -19.23 2.58
N TYR A 182 14.26 -18.72 2.10
CA TYR A 182 14.05 -17.28 1.96
C TYR A 182 13.94 -16.62 3.34
N TYR A 183 13.16 -17.20 4.25
CA TYR A 183 13.07 -16.79 5.64
C TYR A 183 14.45 -16.69 6.32
N ARG A 184 15.25 -17.76 6.26
CA ARG A 184 16.60 -17.79 6.87
C ARG A 184 17.48 -16.67 6.33
N ARG A 185 17.47 -16.44 5.02
CA ARG A 185 18.21 -15.34 4.40
C ARG A 185 17.76 -13.97 4.90
N ILE A 186 16.44 -13.74 5.00
CA ILE A 186 15.89 -12.48 5.50
C ILE A 186 16.25 -12.28 6.98
N LYS A 187 16.09 -13.30 7.83
CA LYS A 187 16.51 -13.29 9.24
C LYS A 187 18.00 -12.97 9.40
N THR A 188 18.87 -13.62 8.64
CA THR A 188 20.32 -13.36 8.67
C THR A 188 20.64 -11.92 8.27
N ASN A 189 20.03 -11.40 7.20
CA ASN A 189 20.26 -10.03 6.75
C ASN A 189 19.75 -8.99 7.76
N PHE A 190 18.58 -9.23 8.35
CA PHE A 190 18.02 -8.41 9.42
C PHE A 190 18.98 -8.36 10.61
N LEU A 191 19.37 -9.52 11.15
CA LEU A 191 20.30 -9.58 12.28
C LEU A 191 21.66 -8.98 11.95
N THR A 192 22.14 -9.12 10.71
CA THR A 192 23.38 -8.46 10.26
C THR A 192 23.26 -6.94 10.29
N MET A 193 22.14 -6.39 9.84
CA MET A 193 21.88 -4.95 9.92
C MET A 193 21.83 -4.48 11.38
N GLN A 194 21.12 -5.23 12.24
CA GLN A 194 21.04 -4.92 13.65
C GLN A 194 22.43 -5.00 14.32
N ASN A 195 23.22 -6.04 14.07
CA ASN A 195 24.55 -6.18 14.68
C ASN A 195 25.55 -5.12 14.20
N ARG A 196 25.33 -4.52 13.02
CA ARG A 196 26.17 -3.43 12.47
C ARG A 196 25.64 -2.03 12.77
N PHE A 197 24.59 -1.91 13.58
CA PHE A 197 24.01 -0.62 13.93
C PHE A 197 25.02 0.21 14.75
N THR A 198 25.38 1.38 14.23
CA THR A 198 26.39 2.28 14.84
C THR A 198 25.79 3.34 15.76
N GLY A 199 24.47 3.55 15.69
CA GLY A 199 23.81 4.69 16.34
C GLY A 199 24.09 6.05 15.68
N ASN A 200 24.92 6.11 14.64
CA ASN A 200 25.15 7.35 13.89
C ASN A 200 24.06 7.52 12.82
N PHE A 201 23.32 8.63 12.89
CA PHE A 201 22.24 8.93 11.96
C PHE A 201 22.68 9.03 10.49
N ALA A 202 23.95 9.35 10.24
CA ALA A 202 24.52 9.37 8.89
C ALA A 202 24.64 7.96 8.26
N ASP A 203 24.70 6.90 9.08
CA ASP A 203 24.86 5.52 8.61
C ASP A 203 23.52 4.84 8.30
N ARG A 204 22.40 5.57 8.42
CA ARG A 204 21.06 5.06 8.08
C ARG A 204 21.03 4.61 6.61
N PRO A 205 20.41 3.46 6.30
CA PRO A 205 20.33 2.98 4.93
C PRO A 205 19.47 3.92 4.07
N GLU A 206 19.74 3.98 2.77
CA GLU A 206 18.89 4.72 1.84
C GLU A 206 17.47 4.11 1.83
N PRO A 207 16.39 4.91 1.98
CA PRO A 207 15.04 4.41 1.84
C PRO A 207 14.81 3.89 0.43
N PHE A 208 14.17 2.72 0.31
CA PHE A 208 13.85 2.16 -0.99
C PHE A 208 12.81 3.02 -1.75
N PRO A 209 13.11 3.44 -2.98
CA PRO A 209 12.18 4.25 -3.77
C PRO A 209 10.81 3.59 -3.91
N ARG A 210 9.74 4.33 -3.57
CA ARG A 210 8.33 3.90 -3.66
C ARG A 210 7.97 2.69 -2.78
N ALA A 211 8.78 2.39 -1.77
CA ALA A 211 8.43 1.38 -0.77
C ALA A 211 7.49 1.97 0.29
N ASP A 212 6.77 1.08 0.98
CA ASP A 212 6.07 1.44 2.21
C ASP A 212 7.09 1.59 3.34
N HIS A 213 7.16 2.78 3.93
CA HIS A 213 8.03 3.13 5.04
C HIS A 213 7.28 3.19 6.39
N GLY A 214 6.00 2.82 6.40
CA GLY A 214 5.12 2.88 7.57
C GLY A 214 5.15 4.27 8.21
N ARG A 215 5.32 4.29 9.53
CA ARG A 215 5.42 5.51 10.36
C ARG A 215 6.69 6.35 10.14
N TRP A 216 7.49 6.05 9.13
CA TRP A 216 8.71 6.80 8.78
C TRP A 216 8.65 7.33 7.34
N THR A 217 7.45 7.49 6.80
CA THR A 217 7.21 7.95 5.42
C THR A 217 7.68 9.38 5.24
N SER A 218 7.33 10.29 6.17
CA SER A 218 7.79 11.69 6.08
C SER A 218 9.32 11.79 6.14
N HIS A 219 9.97 10.91 6.91
CA HIS A 219 11.43 10.86 7.04
C HIS A 219 12.10 10.33 5.77
N ALA A 220 11.50 9.36 5.09
CA ALA A 220 11.96 8.87 3.80
C ALA A 220 11.78 9.94 2.71
N GLU A 221 10.65 10.64 2.69
CA GLU A 221 10.40 11.76 1.77
C GLU A 221 11.41 12.89 1.97
N LYS A 222 11.64 13.28 3.23
CA LYS A 222 12.66 14.25 3.59
C LYS A 222 14.05 13.81 3.16
N PHE A 223 14.41 12.53 3.37
CA PHE A 223 15.67 12.00 2.86
C PHE A 223 15.79 12.20 1.35
N PHE A 224 14.73 11.88 0.59
CA PHE A 224 14.76 12.02 -0.86
C PHE A 224 14.90 13.48 -1.29
N GLN A 225 14.22 14.41 -0.60
CA GLN A 225 14.34 15.85 -0.83
C GLN A 225 15.76 16.34 -0.54
N ASP A 226 16.27 16.10 0.66
CA ASP A 226 17.57 16.58 1.14
C ASP A 226 18.75 16.04 0.29
N THR A 227 18.60 14.83 -0.27
CA THR A 227 19.65 14.19 -1.09
C THR A 227 19.52 14.48 -2.59
N ASP A 228 18.52 15.28 -3.00
CA ASP A 228 18.14 15.52 -4.39
C ASP A 228 17.95 14.20 -5.17
N HIS A 229 17.29 13.23 -4.52
CA HIS A 229 17.22 11.86 -4.99
C HIS A 229 16.39 11.72 -6.27
N LEU A 230 16.85 10.87 -7.20
CA LEU A 230 16.20 10.62 -8.49
C LEU A 230 14.73 10.17 -8.40
N VAL A 231 14.30 9.54 -7.30
CA VAL A 231 12.90 9.11 -7.13
C VAL A 231 11.90 10.26 -7.25
N GLN A 232 12.33 11.50 -7.00
CA GLN A 232 11.49 12.68 -7.12
C GLN A 232 11.12 13.01 -8.58
N VAL A 233 11.82 12.46 -9.57
CA VAL A 233 11.50 12.69 -10.99
C VAL A 233 10.17 12.02 -11.32
N ALA A 234 9.19 12.79 -11.78
CA ALA A 234 7.86 12.24 -12.06
C ALA A 234 7.94 11.12 -13.10
N GLY A 235 7.21 10.03 -12.87
CA GLY A 235 7.19 8.86 -13.76
C GLY A 235 8.46 8.01 -13.79
N ILE A 236 9.53 8.35 -13.04
CA ILE A 236 10.75 7.53 -13.03
C ILE A 236 10.52 6.19 -12.32
N THR A 237 11.06 5.13 -12.91
CA THR A 237 11.01 3.77 -12.36
C THR A 237 12.25 3.44 -11.52
N VAL A 238 12.12 2.53 -10.55
CA VAL A 238 13.25 2.01 -9.77
C VAL A 238 14.34 1.42 -10.67
N GLY A 239 13.94 0.79 -11.78
CA GLY A 239 14.86 0.27 -12.79
C GLY A 239 15.68 1.37 -13.48
N GLN A 240 15.06 2.50 -13.83
CA GLN A 240 15.75 3.66 -14.39
C GLN A 240 16.69 4.30 -13.37
N ILE A 241 16.27 4.47 -12.12
CA ILE A 241 17.13 4.98 -11.03
C ILE A 241 18.41 4.15 -10.91
N LYS A 242 18.28 2.80 -10.89
CA LYS A 242 19.44 1.89 -10.82
C LYS A 242 20.38 2.04 -12.02
N LYS A 243 19.84 2.24 -13.24
CA LYS A 243 20.63 2.43 -14.46
C LYS A 243 21.36 3.78 -14.45
N LEU A 244 20.68 4.85 -14.08
CA LEU A 244 21.24 6.20 -13.96
C LEU A 244 22.36 6.25 -12.92
N LYS A 245 22.14 5.71 -11.71
CA LYS A 245 23.18 5.65 -10.66
C LYS A 245 24.42 4.90 -11.14
N LYS A 246 24.25 3.78 -11.86
CA LYS A 246 25.36 3.03 -12.48
C LYS A 246 26.09 3.81 -13.58
N GLY A 247 25.41 4.74 -14.24
CA GLY A 247 25.99 5.66 -15.22
C GLY A 247 26.53 6.97 -14.62
N GLY A 248 26.62 7.08 -13.28
CA GLY A 248 27.17 8.26 -12.61
C GLY A 248 26.18 9.40 -12.36
N ILE A 249 24.91 9.24 -12.73
CA ILE A 249 23.84 10.22 -12.47
C ILE A 249 23.05 9.75 -11.24
N ALA A 250 23.22 10.44 -10.11
CA ALA A 250 22.60 10.07 -8.83
C ALA A 250 21.59 11.09 -8.31
N LYS A 251 21.56 12.30 -8.89
CA LYS A 251 20.74 13.43 -8.44
C LYS A 251 19.81 13.96 -9.53
N VAL A 252 18.68 14.56 -9.15
CA VAL A 252 17.76 15.22 -10.10
C VAL A 252 18.46 16.34 -10.85
N ALA A 253 19.24 17.18 -10.15
CA ALA A 253 20.01 18.26 -10.77
C ALA A 253 21.01 17.73 -11.81
N GLN A 254 21.70 16.61 -11.51
CA GLN A 254 22.60 15.97 -12.47
C GLN A 254 21.85 15.45 -13.69
N LEU A 255 20.70 14.81 -13.49
CA LEU A 255 19.87 14.31 -14.58
C LEU A 255 19.34 15.47 -15.46
N SER A 256 18.97 16.60 -14.86
CA SER A 256 18.47 17.77 -15.60
C SER A 256 19.47 18.34 -16.61
N ALA A 257 20.77 18.10 -16.40
CA ALA A 257 21.86 18.55 -17.25
C ALA A 257 22.46 17.44 -18.13
N ALA A 258 21.84 16.25 -18.19
CA ALA A 258 22.41 15.06 -18.82
C ALA A 258 21.92 14.80 -20.27
N SER A 259 21.38 15.81 -20.96
CA SER A 259 20.97 15.66 -22.36
C SER A 259 22.17 15.27 -23.23
N GLY A 260 21.97 14.34 -24.16
CA GLY A 260 23.02 13.77 -25.01
C GLY A 260 23.94 12.75 -24.32
N ALA A 261 23.76 12.47 -23.03
CA ALA A 261 24.50 11.41 -22.35
C ALA A 261 24.07 10.02 -22.85
N SER A 262 24.90 9.01 -22.59
CA SER A 262 24.59 7.60 -22.89
C SER A 262 24.66 6.76 -21.62
N ILE A 263 23.56 6.06 -21.32
CA ILE A 263 23.42 5.24 -20.12
C ILE A 263 23.15 3.80 -20.54
N ARG A 264 24.01 2.87 -20.10
CA ARG A 264 23.92 1.46 -20.47
C ARG A 264 22.52 0.88 -20.15
N LYS A 265 21.90 0.22 -21.13
CA LYS A 265 20.54 -0.39 -21.04
C LYS A 265 19.41 0.62 -20.79
N LEU A 266 19.60 1.90 -21.13
CA LEU A 266 18.55 2.92 -21.17
C LEU A 266 18.55 3.50 -22.60
N SER A 267 17.39 3.53 -23.25
CA SER A 267 17.31 4.12 -24.59
C SER A 267 17.49 5.64 -24.52
N THR A 268 18.02 6.22 -25.59
CA THR A 268 18.21 7.67 -25.72
C THR A 268 16.88 8.41 -25.54
N ASP A 269 15.80 7.98 -26.19
CA ASP A 269 14.47 8.60 -26.04
C ASP A 269 13.97 8.59 -24.58
N SER A 270 14.11 7.46 -23.87
CA SER A 270 13.72 7.39 -22.46
C SER A 270 14.59 8.28 -21.57
N LEU A 271 15.88 8.40 -21.88
CA LEU A 271 16.77 9.30 -21.14
C LEU A 271 16.39 10.77 -21.38
N GLU A 272 16.20 11.19 -22.63
CA GLU A 272 15.82 12.57 -22.96
C GLU A 272 14.48 12.97 -22.33
N LYS A 273 13.50 12.05 -22.29
CA LYS A 273 12.24 12.27 -21.57
C LYS A 273 12.46 12.52 -20.07
N LEU A 274 13.34 11.74 -19.43
CA LEU A 274 13.69 11.91 -18.01
C LEU A 274 14.49 13.19 -17.77
N VAL A 275 15.40 13.56 -18.67
CA VAL A 275 16.17 14.81 -18.62
C VAL A 275 15.22 16.01 -18.70
N ALA A 276 14.31 16.02 -19.68
CA ALA A 276 13.32 17.09 -19.84
C ALA A 276 12.40 17.23 -18.62
N GLN A 277 11.96 16.11 -18.04
CA GLN A 277 11.16 16.06 -16.82
C GLN A 277 11.94 16.64 -15.62
N ALA A 278 13.16 16.16 -15.39
CA ALA A 278 14.03 16.66 -14.32
C ALA A 278 14.34 18.15 -14.48
N ARG A 279 14.56 18.63 -15.71
CA ARG A 279 14.79 20.05 -16.03
C ARG A 279 13.61 20.93 -15.62
N LEU A 280 12.39 20.58 -15.99
CA LEU A 280 11.20 21.37 -15.62
C LEU A 280 10.99 21.38 -14.10
N GLN A 281 11.23 20.24 -13.43
CA GLN A 281 11.14 20.15 -11.97
C GLN A 281 12.20 21.02 -11.29
N CYS A 282 13.45 20.99 -11.76
CA CYS A 282 14.51 21.87 -11.23
C CYS A 282 14.17 23.34 -11.43
N GLN A 283 13.69 23.73 -12.60
CA GLN A 283 13.31 25.13 -12.89
C GLN A 283 12.14 25.58 -12.01
N THR A 284 11.11 24.74 -11.84
CA THR A 284 9.98 25.03 -10.94
C THR A 284 10.44 25.21 -9.50
N ARG A 285 11.34 24.35 -9.02
CA ARG A 285 11.94 24.51 -7.67
C ARG A 285 12.72 25.83 -7.56
N THR A 286 13.48 26.20 -8.58
CA THR A 286 14.21 27.47 -8.60
C THR A 286 13.27 28.67 -8.55
N ASP A 287 12.19 28.68 -9.33
CA ASP A 287 11.19 29.75 -9.29
C ASP A 287 10.54 29.85 -7.89
N ARG A 288 10.26 28.69 -7.27
CA ARG A 288 9.66 28.62 -5.92
C ARG A 288 10.56 29.06 -4.77
N ILE A 289 11.89 29.12 -4.98
CA ILE A 289 12.80 29.75 -4.00
C ILE A 289 12.52 31.25 -3.89
N GLY A 290 12.21 31.91 -5.00
CA GLY A 290 11.92 33.35 -5.03
C GLY A 290 10.44 33.69 -4.81
N ASN A 291 9.54 32.79 -5.22
CA ASN A 291 8.10 32.93 -5.04
C ASN A 291 7.46 31.56 -4.74
N PRO A 292 7.18 31.22 -3.47
CA PRO A 292 6.62 29.92 -3.08
C PRO A 292 5.37 29.50 -3.85
N ASP A 293 4.56 30.47 -4.29
CA ASP A 293 3.30 30.26 -5.02
C ASP A 293 3.50 30.26 -6.56
N ALA A 294 4.75 30.22 -7.04
CA ALA A 294 5.02 30.16 -8.47
C ALA A 294 4.36 28.90 -9.09
N PRO A 295 3.62 29.05 -10.20
CA PRO A 295 3.00 27.91 -10.86
C PRO A 295 4.09 26.98 -11.42
N PRO A 296 3.81 25.67 -11.54
CA PRO A 296 4.76 24.75 -12.14
C PRO A 296 5.08 25.14 -13.57
N ARG A 297 6.36 25.07 -13.94
CA ARG A 297 6.74 25.14 -15.35
C ARG A 297 6.19 23.93 -16.07
N TYR A 298 5.73 24.12 -17.30
CA TYR A 298 5.23 23.03 -18.11
C TYR A 298 5.67 23.14 -19.56
N GLU A 299 5.56 22.02 -20.27
CA GLU A 299 5.76 21.92 -21.70
C GLU A 299 4.58 21.16 -22.31
N VAL A 300 4.01 21.69 -23.39
CA VAL A 300 2.97 20.99 -24.16
C VAL A 300 3.63 19.96 -25.06
N LEU A 301 3.18 18.72 -24.95
CA LEU A 301 3.69 17.60 -25.72
C LEU A 301 3.03 17.53 -27.11
N PRO A 302 3.64 16.83 -28.07
CA PRO A 302 3.04 16.63 -29.39
C PRO A 302 1.63 16.05 -29.29
N CYS A 303 0.71 16.63 -30.06
CA CYS A 303 -0.71 16.26 -30.09
C CYS A 303 -1.02 15.08 -31.04
N THR A 304 0.00 14.50 -31.67
CA THR A 304 -0.13 13.41 -32.64
C THR A 304 0.76 12.25 -32.23
N GLY A 305 0.16 11.08 -32.10
CA GLY A 305 0.82 9.84 -31.74
C GLY A 305 1.58 9.22 -32.90
N ALA A 306 2.15 8.03 -32.66
CA ALA A 306 3.05 7.39 -33.61
C ALA A 306 2.36 6.98 -34.92
N ASN A 307 1.04 6.77 -34.90
CA ASN A 307 0.25 6.34 -36.05
C ASN A 307 -0.64 7.47 -36.59
N GLY A 308 -0.43 8.73 -36.17
CA GLY A 308 -1.23 9.87 -36.61
C GLY A 308 -2.48 10.14 -35.77
N GLU A 309 -2.74 9.34 -34.73
CA GLU A 309 -3.87 9.50 -33.83
C GLU A 309 -3.74 10.75 -32.93
N PRO A 310 -4.85 11.42 -32.57
CA PRO A 310 -4.81 12.49 -31.58
C PRO A 310 -4.41 11.91 -30.22
N VAL A 311 -3.44 12.56 -29.55
CA VAL A 311 -2.97 12.18 -28.21
C VAL A 311 -2.88 13.40 -27.31
N GLY A 312 -2.89 13.16 -26.00
CA GLY A 312 -2.79 14.23 -25.01
C GLY A 312 -3.96 15.20 -25.14
N LEU A 313 -3.68 16.51 -25.16
CA LEU A 313 -4.71 17.55 -25.21
C LEU A 313 -5.60 17.48 -26.46
N ALA A 314 -5.10 16.94 -27.58
CA ALA A 314 -5.91 16.80 -28.80
C ALA A 314 -6.89 15.61 -28.75
N ALA A 315 -6.75 14.72 -27.75
CA ALA A 315 -7.72 13.67 -27.50
C ALA A 315 -8.91 14.14 -26.65
N LEU A 316 -8.93 15.41 -26.21
CA LEU A 316 -10.10 15.97 -25.56
C LEU A 316 -11.25 16.09 -26.57
N PRO A 317 -12.46 15.64 -26.20
CA PRO A 317 -13.64 15.88 -27.03
C PRO A 317 -14.01 17.37 -27.04
N PRO A 318 -14.83 17.82 -27.99
CA PRO A 318 -15.40 19.16 -27.98
C PRO A 318 -16.17 19.44 -26.67
N ASP A 319 -16.05 20.67 -26.16
CA ASP A 319 -16.80 21.10 -24.97
C ASP A 319 -18.31 20.99 -25.20
N HIS A 320 -19.02 20.42 -24.24
CA HIS A 320 -20.47 20.30 -24.30
C HIS A 320 -21.12 20.83 -22.99
N PRO A 321 -22.17 21.68 -23.04
CA PRO A 321 -22.80 22.24 -21.83
C PRO A 321 -23.34 21.19 -20.86
N ALA A 322 -23.67 20.00 -21.38
CA ALA A 322 -24.15 18.88 -20.58
C ALA A 322 -23.05 18.01 -19.96
N ASP A 323 -21.76 18.31 -20.18
CA ASP A 323 -20.64 17.56 -19.63
C ASP A 323 -20.70 17.44 -18.10
N VAL A 324 -20.12 16.35 -17.61
CA VAL A 324 -20.13 15.96 -16.19
C VAL A 324 -18.70 15.69 -15.72
N PHE A 325 -18.38 16.11 -14.50
CA PHE A 325 -17.15 15.73 -13.80
C PHE A 325 -17.50 14.77 -12.67
N PHE A 326 -16.97 13.56 -12.72
CA PHE A 326 -17.33 12.45 -11.83
C PHE A 326 -16.15 12.06 -10.94
N ASP A 327 -16.45 11.87 -9.65
CA ASP A 327 -15.55 11.32 -8.66
C ASP A 327 -16.32 10.38 -7.71
N MET A 328 -15.64 9.47 -7.04
CA MET A 328 -16.27 8.56 -6.10
C MET A 328 -15.33 8.09 -4.99
N GLU A 329 -15.91 7.78 -3.83
CA GLU A 329 -15.17 7.36 -2.64
C GLU A 329 -15.54 5.94 -2.21
N GLY A 330 -14.50 5.20 -1.83
CA GLY A 330 -14.58 3.80 -1.45
C GLY A 330 -14.05 3.52 -0.05
N TYR A 331 -14.66 2.58 0.64
CA TYR A 331 -14.28 2.08 1.95
C TYR A 331 -13.83 0.62 1.86
N PRO A 332 -12.50 0.35 1.85
CA PRO A 332 -11.96 -0.97 1.52
C PRO A 332 -12.10 -2.01 2.65
N LEU A 333 -12.44 -1.58 3.87
CA LEU A 333 -12.46 -2.44 5.06
C LEU A 333 -13.74 -3.28 5.18
N VAL A 334 -14.82 -2.91 4.49
CA VAL A 334 -15.97 -3.78 4.33
C VAL A 334 -15.59 -4.95 3.42
N ALA A 335 -16.04 -6.16 3.75
CA ALA A 335 -15.82 -7.33 2.90
C ALA A 335 -16.37 -7.07 1.49
N GLY A 336 -15.48 -7.07 0.49
CA GLY A 336 -15.83 -6.70 -0.90
C GLY A 336 -15.53 -5.25 -1.29
N GLY A 337 -15.18 -4.38 -0.33
CA GLY A 337 -15.14 -2.92 -0.48
C GLY A 337 -16.54 -2.33 -0.59
N LEU A 338 -16.77 -1.14 -0.06
CA LEU A 338 -18.04 -0.41 -0.16
C LEU A 338 -17.80 0.94 -0.83
N GLU A 339 -18.40 1.21 -1.97
CA GLU A 339 -18.42 2.54 -2.56
C GLU A 339 -19.52 3.34 -1.86
N TYR A 340 -19.13 4.33 -1.06
CA TYR A 340 -20.05 5.00 -0.13
C TYR A 340 -20.52 6.36 -0.63
N LEU A 341 -19.84 6.93 -1.63
CA LEU A 341 -20.21 8.21 -2.22
C LEU A 341 -19.90 8.22 -3.72
N PHE A 342 -20.90 8.57 -4.52
CA PHE A 342 -20.76 8.92 -5.92
C PHE A 342 -21.08 10.40 -6.05
N GLY A 343 -20.18 11.18 -6.66
CA GLY A 343 -20.33 12.63 -6.77
C GLY A 343 -20.17 13.10 -8.20
N VAL A 344 -21.07 13.96 -8.67
CA VAL A 344 -20.94 14.61 -9.97
C VAL A 344 -21.07 16.12 -9.86
N CYS A 345 -20.25 16.83 -10.63
CA CYS A 345 -20.37 18.26 -10.87
C CYS A 345 -20.84 18.53 -12.30
N THR A 346 -21.83 19.41 -12.45
CA THR A 346 -22.29 19.92 -13.75
C THR A 346 -22.19 21.43 -13.80
N ARG A 347 -22.05 22.00 -15.00
CA ARG A 347 -22.06 23.46 -15.18
C ARG A 347 -23.49 24.00 -15.08
N LYS A 348 -23.67 25.11 -14.36
CA LYS A 348 -24.91 25.91 -14.37
C LYS A 348 -24.90 26.90 -15.53
N GLU A 349 -26.02 27.60 -15.73
CA GLU A 349 -26.13 28.66 -16.75
C GLU A 349 -25.17 29.83 -16.52
N GLN A 350 -24.79 30.08 -15.26
CA GLN A 350 -23.79 31.09 -14.92
C GLN A 350 -22.38 30.57 -15.20
N PRO A 351 -21.51 31.36 -15.86
CA PRO A 351 -20.10 31.00 -16.05
C PRO A 351 -19.41 30.64 -14.73
N ASP A 352 -18.58 29.62 -14.75
CA ASP A 352 -17.81 29.11 -13.59
C ASP A 352 -18.64 28.70 -12.36
N SER A 353 -19.94 28.47 -12.55
CA SER A 353 -20.83 27.97 -11.50
C SER A 353 -21.13 26.50 -11.71
N PHE A 354 -20.98 25.69 -10.66
CA PHE A 354 -21.21 24.26 -10.69
C PHE A 354 -22.36 23.84 -9.78
N GLU A 355 -23.11 22.81 -10.18
CA GLU A 355 -24.05 22.07 -9.35
C GLU A 355 -23.45 20.72 -9.00
N PHE A 356 -23.42 20.41 -7.70
CA PHE A 356 -22.98 19.13 -7.17
C PHE A 356 -24.19 18.25 -6.87
N ILE A 357 -24.15 17.00 -7.32
CA ILE A 357 -25.16 15.97 -7.07
C ILE A 357 -24.44 14.75 -6.51
N ASP A 358 -24.99 14.16 -5.46
CA ASP A 358 -24.41 13.01 -4.78
C ASP A 358 -25.39 11.87 -4.54
N TRP A 359 -24.82 10.67 -4.40
CA TRP A 359 -25.52 9.47 -3.95
C TRP A 359 -24.69 8.79 -2.86
N TRP A 360 -25.28 8.66 -1.68
CA TRP A 360 -24.63 8.07 -0.50
C TRP A 360 -25.06 6.64 -0.25
N ALA A 361 -24.14 5.87 0.32
CA ALA A 361 -24.39 4.52 0.78
C ALA A 361 -23.65 4.19 2.07
N HIS A 362 -24.35 3.56 3.02
CA HIS A 362 -23.78 3.11 4.29
C HIS A 362 -23.76 1.58 4.44
N ASN A 363 -24.36 0.86 3.49
CA ASN A 363 -24.38 -0.59 3.43
C ASN A 363 -24.46 -1.08 1.97
N ARG A 364 -24.45 -2.40 1.76
CA ARG A 364 -24.37 -2.99 0.43
C ARG A 364 -25.64 -2.71 -0.40
N GLU A 365 -26.80 -2.74 0.25
CA GLU A 365 -28.09 -2.46 -0.36
C GLU A 365 -28.17 -1.00 -0.81
N GLU A 366 -27.71 -0.07 0.03
CA GLU A 366 -27.63 1.35 -0.33
C GLU A 366 -26.58 1.62 -1.42
N GLU A 367 -25.45 0.87 -1.45
CA GLU A 367 -24.45 0.99 -2.54
C GLU A 367 -25.07 0.63 -3.88
N GLN A 368 -25.92 -0.41 -3.93
CA GLN A 368 -26.66 -0.76 -5.13
C GLN A 368 -27.58 0.40 -5.56
N LEU A 369 -28.35 0.97 -4.63
CA LEU A 369 -29.28 2.07 -4.94
C LEU A 369 -28.53 3.35 -5.38
N ALA A 370 -27.41 3.67 -4.73
CA ALA A 370 -26.58 4.81 -5.08
C ALA A 370 -25.97 4.64 -6.48
N PHE A 371 -25.45 3.44 -6.77
CA PHE A 371 -24.94 3.08 -8.08
C PHE A 371 -26.01 3.17 -9.18
N GLU A 372 -27.19 2.58 -8.94
CA GLU A 372 -28.31 2.66 -9.88
C GLU A 372 -28.76 4.09 -10.11
N GLY A 373 -28.87 4.89 -9.04
CA GLY A 373 -29.24 6.30 -9.12
C GLY A 373 -28.25 7.14 -9.93
N PHE A 374 -26.95 6.93 -9.72
CA PHE A 374 -25.90 7.56 -10.51
C PHE A 374 -25.99 7.17 -11.99
N VAL A 375 -26.03 5.87 -12.29
CA VAL A 375 -26.05 5.36 -13.68
C VAL A 375 -27.31 5.83 -14.41
N ASP A 376 -28.48 5.73 -13.77
CA ASP A 376 -29.75 6.19 -14.35
C ASP A 376 -29.70 7.68 -14.67
N TRP A 377 -29.10 8.48 -13.77
CA TRP A 377 -28.98 9.91 -13.98
C TRP A 377 -28.05 10.25 -15.16
N VAL A 378 -26.83 9.67 -15.21
CA VAL A 378 -25.89 9.97 -16.30
C VAL A 378 -26.39 9.43 -17.64
N PHE A 379 -27.00 8.24 -17.65
CA PHE A 379 -27.49 7.62 -18.88
C PHE A 379 -28.65 8.40 -19.49
N ASN A 380 -29.63 8.81 -18.67
CA ASN A 380 -30.73 9.66 -19.15
C ASN A 380 -30.23 11.03 -19.65
N ARG A 381 -29.19 11.58 -19.02
CA ARG A 381 -28.57 12.83 -19.45
C ARG A 381 -27.88 12.69 -20.80
N TRP A 382 -27.10 11.63 -20.98
CA TRP A 382 -26.41 11.30 -22.23
C TRP A 382 -27.40 11.01 -23.37
N GLN A 383 -28.49 10.28 -23.13
CA GLN A 383 -29.52 10.05 -24.15
C GLN A 383 -30.13 11.34 -24.71
N ARG A 384 -30.23 12.39 -23.89
CA ARG A 384 -30.72 13.71 -24.31
C ARG A 384 -29.65 14.59 -24.93
N ASN A 385 -28.38 14.25 -24.72
CA ASN A 385 -27.20 15.02 -25.12
C ASN A 385 -26.10 14.07 -25.63
N PRO A 386 -26.24 13.43 -26.79
CA PRO A 386 -25.35 12.33 -27.19
C PRO A 386 -23.87 12.70 -27.31
N ASP A 387 -23.56 13.99 -27.49
CA ASP A 387 -22.20 14.52 -27.60
C ASP A 387 -21.55 14.87 -26.24
N MET A 388 -22.28 14.70 -25.12
CA MET A 388 -21.74 14.96 -23.78
C MET A 388 -20.76 13.86 -23.34
N HIS A 389 -19.83 14.23 -22.46
CA HIS A 389 -18.86 13.33 -21.87
C HIS A 389 -18.88 13.40 -20.34
N ILE A 390 -18.35 12.35 -19.71
CA ILE A 390 -18.15 12.20 -18.27
C ILE A 390 -16.64 12.17 -18.02
N TYR A 391 -16.09 13.26 -17.50
CA TYR A 391 -14.69 13.37 -17.15
C TYR A 391 -14.43 12.80 -15.76
N HIS A 392 -13.38 12.00 -15.64
CA HIS A 392 -12.88 11.46 -14.38
C HIS A 392 -11.35 11.47 -14.38
N TYR A 393 -10.72 11.20 -13.24
CA TYR A 393 -9.28 11.28 -13.11
C TYR A 393 -8.65 9.95 -12.69
N ALA A 394 -8.00 9.28 -13.65
CA ALA A 394 -7.39 7.96 -13.52
C ALA A 394 -8.41 6.81 -13.66
N PRO A 395 -7.99 5.52 -13.66
CA PRO A 395 -8.85 4.42 -14.10
C PRO A 395 -9.78 3.87 -13.01
N TYR A 396 -9.75 4.41 -11.78
CA TYR A 396 -10.43 3.83 -10.64
C TYR A 396 -11.96 3.86 -10.83
N GLU A 397 -12.49 5.00 -11.23
CA GLU A 397 -13.92 5.28 -11.32
C GLU A 397 -14.59 4.34 -12.33
N VAL A 398 -14.05 4.25 -13.54
CA VAL A 398 -14.56 3.34 -14.58
C VAL A 398 -14.44 1.87 -14.17
N SER A 399 -13.34 1.51 -13.50
CA SER A 399 -13.15 0.14 -12.99
C SER A 399 -14.16 -0.19 -11.88
N ALA A 400 -14.52 0.78 -11.04
CA ALA A 400 -15.52 0.65 -10.00
C ALA A 400 -16.93 0.54 -10.58
N VAL A 401 -17.31 1.40 -11.51
CA VAL A 401 -18.62 1.34 -12.21
C VAL A 401 -18.83 -0.02 -12.87
N ARG A 402 -17.83 -0.56 -13.61
CA ARG A 402 -17.90 -1.91 -14.20
C ARG A 402 -18.03 -3.01 -13.15
N ARG A 403 -17.27 -2.90 -12.05
CA ARG A 403 -17.30 -3.88 -10.96
C ARG A 403 -18.66 -3.89 -10.28
N LEU A 404 -19.26 -2.73 -10.07
CA LEU A 404 -20.55 -2.58 -9.41
C LEU A 404 -21.70 -3.09 -10.28
N SER A 405 -21.70 -2.82 -11.58
CA SER A 405 -22.73 -3.35 -12.49
C SER A 405 -22.76 -4.89 -12.48
N THR A 406 -21.57 -5.51 -12.48
CA THR A 406 -21.44 -6.98 -12.39
C THR A 406 -21.79 -7.51 -11.01
N ARG A 407 -21.37 -6.82 -9.94
CA ARG A 407 -21.60 -7.25 -8.55
C ARG A 407 -23.07 -7.27 -8.18
N HIS A 408 -23.78 -6.22 -8.55
CA HIS A 408 -25.19 -6.02 -8.22
C HIS A 408 -26.13 -6.56 -9.29
N ASP A 409 -25.58 -7.08 -10.40
CA ASP A 409 -26.33 -7.61 -11.54
C ASP A 409 -27.37 -6.60 -12.08
N THR A 410 -27.00 -5.32 -12.10
CA THR A 410 -27.89 -4.20 -12.45
C THR A 410 -27.18 -3.21 -13.37
N ARG A 411 -27.97 -2.54 -14.21
CA ARG A 411 -27.53 -1.51 -15.17
C ARG A 411 -26.34 -1.87 -16.07
N GLN A 412 -26.18 -3.16 -16.37
CA GLN A 412 -25.07 -3.65 -17.19
C GLN A 412 -25.14 -3.11 -18.62
N ASP A 413 -26.34 -3.04 -19.20
CA ASP A 413 -26.56 -2.56 -20.56
C ASP A 413 -26.27 -1.05 -20.68
N GLU A 414 -26.71 -0.26 -19.71
CA GLU A 414 -26.45 1.18 -19.66
C GLU A 414 -24.96 1.48 -19.49
N VAL A 415 -24.29 0.77 -18.58
CA VAL A 415 -22.84 0.89 -18.40
C VAL A 415 -22.08 0.47 -19.65
N ASP A 416 -22.45 -0.66 -20.27
CA ASP A 416 -21.84 -1.11 -21.52
C ASP A 416 -22.05 -0.09 -22.65
N ALA A 417 -23.24 0.49 -22.78
CA ALA A 417 -23.53 1.53 -23.76
C ALA A 417 -22.66 2.78 -23.56
N LEU A 418 -22.56 3.31 -22.33
CA LEU A 418 -21.71 4.47 -22.03
C LEU A 418 -20.23 4.20 -22.35
N LEU A 419 -19.74 3.00 -22.04
CA LEU A 419 -18.35 2.63 -22.29
C LEU A 419 -18.05 2.40 -23.77
N ARG A 420 -18.97 1.76 -24.51
CA ARG A 420 -18.79 1.51 -25.95
C ARG A 420 -18.84 2.79 -26.79
N ASN A 421 -19.56 3.80 -26.31
CA ASN A 421 -19.63 5.11 -26.95
C ASN A 421 -18.57 6.09 -26.41
N GLU A 422 -17.57 5.59 -25.66
CA GLU A 422 -16.44 6.39 -25.17
C GLU A 422 -16.86 7.65 -24.37
N VAL A 423 -18.01 7.57 -23.68
CA VAL A 423 -18.57 8.71 -22.92
C VAL A 423 -17.67 9.08 -21.73
N PHE A 424 -16.99 8.10 -21.13
CA PHE A 424 -16.04 8.33 -20.04
C PHE A 424 -14.67 8.76 -20.57
N VAL A 425 -14.17 9.90 -20.10
CA VAL A 425 -12.90 10.49 -20.51
C VAL A 425 -11.94 10.55 -19.32
N ASP A 426 -10.84 9.79 -19.41
CA ASP A 426 -9.78 9.76 -18.40
C ASP A 426 -8.83 10.97 -18.58
N LEU A 427 -9.06 12.01 -17.78
CA LEU A 427 -8.25 13.23 -17.80
C LEU A 427 -6.80 12.99 -17.37
N PHE A 428 -6.51 11.97 -16.55
CA PHE A 428 -5.15 11.66 -16.15
C PHE A 428 -4.32 11.21 -17.36
N GLN A 429 -4.88 10.39 -18.25
CA GLN A 429 -4.17 9.99 -19.49
C GLN A 429 -3.97 11.17 -20.44
N ILE A 430 -4.96 12.06 -20.55
CA ILE A 430 -4.87 13.25 -21.39
C ILE A 430 -3.76 14.18 -20.89
N VAL A 431 -3.74 14.50 -19.59
CA VAL A 431 -2.71 15.35 -18.99
C VAL A 431 -1.34 14.70 -19.11
N ARG A 432 -1.21 13.42 -18.79
CA ARG A 432 0.07 12.70 -18.84
C ARG A 432 0.69 12.64 -20.24
N HIS A 433 -0.13 12.58 -21.28
CA HIS A 433 0.34 12.53 -22.68
C HIS A 433 0.36 13.90 -23.35
N GLY A 434 -0.34 14.89 -22.80
CA GLY A 434 -0.44 16.25 -23.36
C GLY A 434 0.49 17.26 -22.70
N LEU A 435 0.87 17.04 -21.45
CA LEU A 435 1.66 17.97 -20.66
C LEU A 435 2.83 17.26 -19.98
N ARG A 436 3.97 17.93 -19.96
CA ARG A 436 5.07 17.63 -19.04
C ARG A 436 5.09 18.70 -17.96
N LEU A 437 4.76 18.32 -16.74
CA LEU A 437 4.68 19.25 -15.60
C LEU A 437 5.99 19.25 -14.80
N GLY A 438 6.40 20.42 -14.31
CA GLY A 438 7.50 20.61 -13.38
C GLY A 438 7.19 20.20 -11.94
N GLU A 439 6.20 19.32 -11.77
CA GLU A 439 5.82 18.74 -10.48
C GLU A 439 6.45 17.35 -10.26
N ASN A 440 6.46 16.91 -9.01
CA ASN A 440 6.97 15.58 -8.64
C ASN A 440 5.97 14.46 -8.97
N SER A 441 4.70 14.79 -9.24
CA SER A 441 3.64 13.83 -9.55
C SER A 441 2.59 14.45 -10.49
N TYR A 442 1.72 13.60 -11.04
CA TYR A 442 0.53 13.99 -11.80
C TYR A 442 -0.73 13.68 -10.99
N SER A 443 -0.68 13.78 -9.67
CA SER A 443 -1.87 13.62 -8.83
C SER A 443 -2.78 14.83 -9.01
N LEU A 444 -4.08 14.67 -8.79
CA LEU A 444 -5.04 15.79 -8.86
C LEU A 444 -4.73 16.90 -7.83
N LYS A 445 -4.05 16.56 -6.73
CA LYS A 445 -3.71 17.47 -5.62
C LYS A 445 -2.44 18.29 -5.84
N THR A 446 -1.66 17.96 -6.87
CA THR A 446 -0.43 18.65 -7.30
C THR A 446 -0.72 19.43 -8.56
#